data_AF-Q0FZ12-F1
#
_entry.id   AF-Q0FZ12-F1
#
_cell.length_a   1.000
_cell.length_b   1.000
_cell.length_c   1.000
_cell.angle_alpha   90.00
_cell.angle_beta   90.00
_cell.angle_gamma   90.00
#
_symmetry.space_group_name_H-M   'P 1'
#
loop_
_entity.id
_entity.type
_entity.pdbx_description
1 polymer ?
#
loop_
_entity_poly.entity_id
_entity_poly.type
_entity_poly.pdbx_seq_one_letter_code
_entity_poly.pdbx_strand_id
1 'polypeptide(L)'
;MSDVTNEERKTGPDGAAELAGEARKVGIEEIPLPPEEMRSDWDEAPEVEPAAKAKKPAARAKKEVAELDFLNGRPGKGFALDHPFRLRHSDDSGHPFREIREVFVRPLSGQEVADVLFERDAADPYDFYAVMSGMPAAVCRALPGRDGDRLAEIGYGFLPRFMKAGGSGSTREPADGSS
;
A
#
# COMPACT_ATOMS: atom_id res chain seq x y z
N MET A 1 -2.02 51.77 49.83
CA MET A 1 -3.02 51.99 50.90
C MET A 1 -4.35 51.56 50.34
N SER A 2 -4.98 50.58 50.99
CA SER A 2 -6.37 50.11 50.80
C SER A 2 -6.64 49.37 49.47
N ASP A 3 -7.26 48.20 49.42
CA ASP A 3 -7.99 47.47 50.44
C ASP A 3 -7.96 45.96 50.13
N VAL A 4 -7.78 45.17 51.18
CA VAL A 4 -7.92 43.72 51.23
C VAL A 4 -9.32 43.45 51.74
N THR A 5 -10.14 42.67 51.01
CA THR A 5 -11.05 41.74 51.70
C THR A 5 -11.31 40.49 50.87
N ASN A 6 -11.17 39.40 51.61
CA ASN A 6 -11.23 37.99 51.24
C ASN A 6 -12.58 37.43 51.72
N GLU A 7 -12.94 36.27 51.17
CA GLU A 7 -13.97 35.32 51.63
C GLU A 7 -15.45 35.71 51.51
N GLU A 8 -16.21 34.93 50.72
CA GLU A 8 -17.04 33.91 51.37
C GLU A 8 -17.22 32.67 50.48
N ARG A 9 -16.99 31.51 51.10
CA ARG A 9 -17.11 30.17 50.54
C ARG A 9 -18.58 29.77 50.50
N LYS A 10 -19.00 29.08 49.43
CA LYS A 10 -20.09 28.11 49.55
C LYS A 10 -19.78 26.85 48.73
N THR A 11 -19.07 25.96 49.41
CA THR A 11 -19.29 24.51 49.48
C THR A 11 -20.12 23.87 48.35
N GLY A 12 -19.46 22.99 47.59
CA GLY A 12 -20.12 21.81 47.03
C GLY A 12 -20.68 20.89 48.14
N PRO A 13 -21.55 19.95 47.78
CA PRO A 13 -21.05 18.60 47.53
C PRO A 13 -21.44 18.14 46.12
N ASP A 14 -20.51 17.50 45.40
CA ASP A 14 -20.43 16.04 45.39
C ASP A 14 -21.56 15.43 44.55
N GLY A 15 -21.23 15.21 43.28
CA GLY A 15 -22.10 14.65 42.27
C GLY A 15 -21.27 14.04 41.15
N ALA A 16 -20.20 13.32 41.52
CA ALA A 16 -19.61 12.34 40.63
C ALA A 16 -20.59 11.16 40.52
N ALA A 17 -21.41 11.15 39.47
CA ALA A 17 -22.08 9.96 38.97
C ALA A 17 -22.23 10.15 37.46
N GLU A 18 -21.26 9.66 36.70
CA GLU A 18 -21.41 8.37 36.04
C GLU A 18 -22.37 8.50 34.83
N LEU A 19 -21.85 9.03 33.72
CA LEU A 19 -22.43 8.84 32.40
C LEU A 19 -22.15 7.39 31.96
N ALA A 20 -22.68 6.44 32.71
CA ALA A 20 -22.86 5.08 32.25
C ALA A 20 -23.94 5.12 31.17
N GLY A 21 -23.58 4.76 29.95
CA GLY A 21 -24.51 4.63 28.85
C GLY A 21 -25.65 3.70 29.24
N GLU A 22 -26.86 4.24 29.29
CA GLU A 22 -28.08 3.44 29.24
C GLU A 22 -28.09 2.68 27.91
N ALA A 23 -27.56 1.47 27.95
CA ALA A 23 -27.86 0.44 26.98
C ALA A 23 -29.38 0.22 27.04
N ARG A 24 -30.09 0.87 26.11
CA ARG A 24 -31.51 0.62 25.87
C ARG A 24 -31.67 -0.88 25.60
N LYS A 25 -32.12 -1.63 26.60
CA LYS A 25 -32.56 -3.01 26.44
C LYS A 25 -33.80 -2.98 25.56
N VAL A 26 -33.60 -3.10 24.26
CA VAL A 26 -34.70 -3.36 23.32
C VAL A 26 -35.13 -4.80 23.56
N GLY A 27 -36.29 -4.97 24.18
CA GLY A 27 -36.94 -6.27 24.28
C GLY A 27 -37.22 -6.77 22.86
N ILE A 28 -36.63 -7.91 22.50
CA ILE A 28 -36.89 -8.60 21.24
C ILE A 28 -38.23 -9.33 21.43
N GLU A 29 -39.32 -8.58 21.53
CA GLU A 29 -40.66 -9.12 21.33
C GLU A 29 -40.84 -9.29 19.82
N GLU A 30 -40.88 -10.54 19.41
CA GLU A 30 -41.42 -11.10 18.16
C GLU A 30 -41.74 -10.05 17.08
N ILE A 31 -40.78 -9.81 16.18
CA ILE A 31 -41.05 -9.03 14.97
C ILE A 31 -42.12 -9.81 14.18
N PRO A 32 -43.34 -9.26 14.01
CA PRO A 32 -44.38 -9.95 13.29
C PRO A 32 -43.87 -10.22 11.88
N LEU A 33 -43.93 -11.49 11.51
CA LEU A 33 -43.57 -11.93 10.18
C LEU A 33 -44.43 -11.13 9.17
N PRO A 34 -43.82 -10.59 8.10
CA PRO A 34 -44.59 -9.90 7.07
C PRO A 34 -45.70 -10.81 6.54
N PRO A 35 -46.86 -10.25 6.17
CA PRO A 35 -47.98 -11.01 5.61
C PRO A 35 -47.49 -11.91 4.47
N GLU A 36 -48.08 -13.10 4.35
CA GLU A 36 -47.63 -14.14 3.42
C GLU A 36 -47.59 -13.65 1.96
N GLU A 37 -48.49 -12.75 1.59
CA GLU A 37 -48.54 -12.10 0.28
C GLU A 37 -47.29 -11.26 -0.05
N MET A 38 -46.62 -10.65 0.95
CA MET A 38 -45.38 -9.91 0.76
C MET A 38 -44.14 -10.81 0.69
N ARG A 39 -44.25 -12.08 1.11
CA ARG A 39 -43.16 -13.06 1.03
C ARG A 39 -43.09 -13.77 -0.31
N SER A 40 -44.24 -14.02 -0.94
CA SER A 40 -44.28 -14.65 -2.25
C SER A 40 -43.52 -13.84 -3.32
N ASP A 41 -43.58 -12.50 -3.25
CA ASP A 41 -42.81 -11.59 -4.11
C ASP A 41 -41.27 -11.66 -3.88
N TRP A 42 -40.81 -12.21 -2.75
CA TRP A 42 -39.37 -12.36 -2.45
C TRP A 42 -38.80 -13.70 -2.93
N ASP A 43 -39.61 -14.75 -2.97
CA ASP A 43 -39.23 -16.04 -3.57
C ASP A 43 -39.22 -15.98 -5.11
N GLU A 44 -39.96 -15.03 -5.71
CA GLU A 44 -39.81 -14.62 -7.11
C GLU A 44 -38.66 -13.62 -7.29
N ALA A 45 -37.49 -13.95 -6.74
CA ALA A 45 -36.26 -13.39 -7.26
C ALA A 45 -36.14 -13.82 -8.73
N PRO A 46 -35.98 -12.90 -9.71
CA PRO A 46 -35.63 -13.32 -11.05
C PRO A 46 -34.36 -14.16 -10.92
N GLU A 47 -34.36 -15.35 -11.52
CA GLU A 47 -33.22 -16.26 -11.57
C GLU A 47 -31.99 -15.44 -11.98
N VAL A 48 -31.19 -15.05 -10.98
CA VAL A 48 -30.00 -14.22 -11.22
C VAL A 48 -29.03 -15.19 -11.87
N GLU A 49 -28.95 -15.13 -13.19
CA GLU A 49 -27.98 -15.87 -13.98
C GLU A 49 -26.63 -15.81 -13.25
N PRO A 50 -25.92 -16.95 -13.11
CA PRO A 50 -24.73 -17.03 -12.29
C PRO A 50 -23.78 -15.92 -12.72
N ALA A 51 -23.51 -15.00 -11.79
CA ALA A 51 -22.67 -13.83 -11.97
C ALA A 51 -21.49 -14.21 -12.86
N ALA A 52 -21.57 -13.76 -14.11
CA ALA A 52 -20.60 -14.07 -15.14
C ALA A 52 -19.22 -13.79 -14.55
N LYS A 53 -18.42 -14.86 -14.43
CA LYS A 53 -17.03 -14.88 -14.00
C LYS A 53 -16.37 -13.55 -14.30
N ALA A 54 -15.90 -12.87 -13.26
CA ALA A 54 -15.10 -11.66 -13.34
C ALA A 54 -14.19 -11.75 -14.57
N LYS A 55 -14.47 -10.89 -15.56
CA LYS A 55 -13.71 -10.83 -16.81
C LYS A 55 -12.24 -10.73 -16.44
N LYS A 56 -11.50 -11.80 -16.71
CA LYS A 56 -10.04 -11.83 -16.72
C LYS A 56 -9.60 -10.57 -17.49
N PRO A 57 -8.74 -9.69 -16.92
CA PRO A 57 -8.35 -8.47 -17.60
C PRO A 57 -7.86 -8.85 -18.99
N ALA A 58 -8.52 -8.30 -20.01
CA ALA A 58 -8.18 -8.56 -21.40
C ALA A 58 -6.70 -8.26 -21.56
N ALA A 59 -5.92 -9.25 -22.00
CA ALA A 59 -4.51 -9.09 -22.32
C ALA A 59 -4.40 -7.92 -23.30
N ARG A 60 -3.94 -6.76 -22.81
CA ARG A 60 -3.85 -5.55 -23.62
C ARG A 60 -2.85 -5.78 -24.74
N ALA A 61 -3.19 -5.28 -25.92
CA ALA A 61 -2.30 -5.25 -27.06
C ALA A 61 -0.96 -4.65 -26.62
N LYS A 62 0.13 -5.40 -26.84
CA LYS A 62 1.49 -4.93 -26.59
C LYS A 62 1.67 -3.65 -27.39
N LYS A 63 1.75 -2.52 -26.72
CA LYS A 63 2.05 -1.23 -27.37
C LYS A 63 3.43 -1.36 -28.01
N GLU A 64 3.62 -0.80 -29.20
CA GLU A 64 4.94 -0.75 -29.82
C GLU A 64 5.89 0.06 -28.92
N VAL A 65 6.87 -0.63 -28.35
CA VAL A 65 7.93 -0.03 -27.53
C VAL A 65 9.14 0.12 -28.43
N ALA A 66 9.63 1.35 -28.59
CA ALA A 66 10.90 1.60 -29.27
C ALA A 66 12.06 1.13 -28.39
N GLU A 67 12.91 0.26 -28.90
CA GLU A 67 14.18 -0.06 -28.27
C GLU A 67 15.16 1.09 -28.49
N LEU A 68 15.67 1.65 -27.39
CA LEU A 68 16.60 2.76 -27.42
C LEU A 68 18.02 2.23 -27.19
N ASP A 69 18.91 2.52 -28.15
CA ASP A 69 20.34 2.30 -27.97
C ASP A 69 21.00 3.61 -27.47
N PHE A 70 21.70 3.51 -26.35
CA PHE A 70 22.27 4.68 -25.66
C PHE A 70 23.75 4.81 -26.00
N LEU A 71 24.10 5.90 -26.71
CA LEU A 71 25.47 6.16 -27.18
C LEU A 71 26.52 6.27 -26.05
N ASN A 72 26.11 6.61 -24.83
CA ASN A 72 26.99 6.77 -23.66
C ASN A 72 26.84 5.62 -22.65
N GLY A 73 26.34 4.46 -23.09
CA GLY A 73 26.08 3.30 -22.24
C GLY A 73 24.71 3.34 -21.57
N ARG A 74 24.32 2.20 -20.99
CA ARG A 74 22.99 2.01 -20.41
C ARG A 74 22.86 2.86 -19.13
N PRO A 75 21.80 3.68 -18.98
CA PRO A 75 21.59 4.41 -17.75
C PRO A 75 21.34 3.45 -16.60
N GLY A 76 21.96 3.70 -15.45
CA GLY A 76 21.81 2.90 -14.25
C GLY A 76 23.05 2.92 -13.36
N LYS A 77 23.00 2.17 -12.26
CA LYS A 77 24.10 1.98 -11.33
C LYS A 77 24.18 0.52 -10.93
N GLY A 78 25.38 -0.05 -11.02
CA GLY A 78 25.70 -1.38 -10.52
C GLY A 78 26.31 -1.32 -9.12
N PHE A 79 26.10 -2.35 -8.32
CA PHE A 79 26.84 -2.58 -7.09
C PHE A 79 27.04 -4.07 -6.83
N ALA A 80 28.19 -4.40 -6.23
CA ALA A 80 28.49 -5.76 -5.80
C ALA A 80 27.73 -6.10 -4.51
N LEU A 81 27.24 -7.33 -4.42
CA LEU A 81 26.61 -7.87 -3.23
C LEU A 81 27.68 -8.26 -2.21
N ASP A 82 27.47 -7.87 -0.96
CA ASP A 82 28.28 -8.33 0.16
C ASP A 82 28.03 -9.83 0.41
N HIS A 83 26.81 -10.31 0.13
CA HIS A 83 26.42 -11.71 0.22
C HIS A 83 25.88 -12.26 -1.12
N PRO A 84 26.77 -12.70 -2.03
CA PRO A 84 26.36 -13.36 -3.26
C PRO A 84 25.49 -14.60 -3.01
N PHE A 85 24.49 -14.83 -3.85
CA PHE A 85 23.55 -15.94 -3.69
C PHE A 85 23.21 -16.61 -5.03
N ARG A 86 22.56 -17.77 -4.95
CA ARG A 86 22.07 -18.52 -6.10
C ARG A 86 20.55 -18.39 -6.18
N LEU A 87 20.05 -17.81 -7.26
CA LEU A 87 18.63 -17.70 -7.52
C LEU A 87 18.16 -18.90 -8.34
N ARG A 88 17.13 -19.59 -7.89
CA ARG A 88 16.48 -20.63 -8.70
C ARG A 88 15.80 -19.95 -9.88
N HIS A 89 16.19 -20.30 -11.09
CA HIS A 89 15.60 -19.75 -12.31
C HIS A 89 14.69 -20.81 -12.93
N SER A 90 13.53 -20.38 -13.43
CA SER A 90 12.48 -21.27 -13.99
C SER A 90 12.57 -21.41 -15.50
N ASP A 91 13.72 -21.10 -16.09
CA ASP A 91 13.92 -21.18 -17.55
C ASP A 91 14.29 -22.60 -17.99
N ASP A 92 13.89 -22.96 -19.21
CA ASP A 92 14.19 -24.23 -19.89
C ASP A 92 15.69 -24.43 -20.22
N SER A 93 16.57 -23.55 -19.75
CA SER A 93 18.01 -23.51 -20.05
C SER A 93 18.84 -24.63 -19.40
N GLY A 94 18.20 -25.56 -18.69
CA GLY A 94 18.87 -26.72 -18.06
C GLY A 94 19.72 -26.41 -16.83
N HIS A 95 19.90 -25.13 -16.46
CA HIS A 95 20.59 -24.71 -15.24
C HIS A 95 19.58 -24.26 -14.19
N PRO A 96 19.35 -25.03 -13.10
CA PRO A 96 18.31 -24.71 -12.14
C PRO A 96 18.61 -23.46 -11.30
N PHE A 97 19.86 -22.99 -11.29
CA PHE A 97 20.31 -21.87 -10.46
C PHE A 97 21.20 -20.92 -11.25
N ARG A 98 20.95 -19.62 -11.07
CA ARG A 98 21.80 -18.52 -11.55
C ARG A 98 22.52 -17.88 -10.36
N GLU A 99 23.84 -17.77 -10.43
CA GLU A 99 24.63 -17.08 -9.41
C GLU A 99 24.56 -15.56 -9.62
N ILE A 100 24.25 -14.82 -8.55
CA ILE A 100 24.15 -13.36 -8.53
C ILE A 100 25.22 -12.82 -7.58
N ARG A 101 26.17 -12.07 -8.15
CA ARG A 101 27.25 -11.39 -7.41
C ARG A 101 27.14 -9.86 -7.48
N GLU A 102 26.50 -9.36 -8.52
CA GLU A 102 26.33 -7.94 -8.79
C GLU A 102 24.89 -7.69 -9.21
N VAL A 103 24.35 -6.55 -8.78
CA VAL A 103 23.01 -6.08 -9.16
C VAL A 103 23.15 -4.77 -9.90
N PHE A 104 22.51 -4.67 -11.07
CA PHE A 104 22.43 -3.44 -11.85
C PHE A 104 21.02 -2.87 -11.76
N VAL A 105 20.90 -1.65 -11.26
CA VAL A 105 19.62 -0.94 -11.12
C VAL A 105 19.54 0.14 -12.20
N ARG A 106 18.51 0.07 -13.05
CA ARG A 106 18.26 1.05 -14.11
C ARG A 106 17.01 1.88 -13.87
N PRO A 107 16.91 3.10 -14.42
CA PRO A 107 15.64 3.81 -14.48
C PRO A 107 14.62 3.04 -15.33
N LEU A 108 13.35 3.13 -14.93
CA LEU A 108 12.23 2.57 -15.67
C LEU A 108 11.76 3.54 -16.74
N SER A 109 11.35 3.00 -17.88
CA SER A 109 10.59 3.73 -18.88
C SER A 109 9.16 3.99 -18.39
N GLY A 110 8.48 4.98 -18.99
CA GLY A 110 7.08 5.27 -18.64
C GLY A 110 6.13 4.08 -18.89
N GLN A 111 6.42 3.24 -19.89
CA GLN A 111 5.65 2.04 -20.18
C GLN A 111 5.83 0.99 -19.07
N GLU A 112 7.06 0.74 -18.63
CA GLU A 112 7.36 -0.22 -17.55
C GLU A 112 6.75 0.21 -16.21
N VAL A 113 6.75 1.52 -15.91
CA VAL A 113 6.05 2.04 -14.73
C VAL A 113 4.54 1.77 -14.82
N ALA A 114 3.95 1.99 -15.99
CA ALA A 114 2.53 1.72 -16.21
C ALA A 114 2.23 0.22 -16.08
N ASP A 115 3.09 -0.64 -16.62
CA ASP A 115 2.93 -2.10 -16.54
C ASP A 115 2.92 -2.59 -15.09
N VAL A 116 3.85 -2.10 -14.25
CA VAL A 116 3.86 -2.41 -12.81
C VAL A 116 2.54 -2.00 -12.13
N LEU A 117 2.04 -0.81 -12.43
CA LEU A 117 0.78 -0.30 -11.87
C LEU A 117 -0.46 -1.04 -12.38
N PHE A 118 -0.42 -1.62 -13.58
CA PHE A 118 -1.54 -2.37 -14.13
C PHE A 118 -1.55 -3.84 -13.68
N GLU A 119 -0.38 -4.42 -13.43
CA GLU A 119 -0.26 -5.81 -12.96
C GLU A 119 -0.61 -5.96 -11.47
N ARG A 120 -0.56 -4.86 -10.70
CA ARG A 120 -0.77 -4.86 -9.25
C ARG A 120 -1.70 -3.73 -8.83
N ASP A 121 -2.84 -4.07 -8.24
CA ASP A 121 -3.78 -3.10 -7.66
C ASP A 121 -3.14 -2.21 -6.58
N ALA A 122 -2.16 -2.75 -5.85
CA ALA A 122 -1.38 -2.03 -4.86
C ALA A 122 0.12 -2.32 -5.08
N ALA A 123 0.70 -1.67 -6.09
CA ALA A 123 2.14 -1.78 -6.36
C ALA A 123 2.95 -1.16 -5.20
N ASP A 124 3.89 -1.93 -4.67
CA ASP A 124 4.81 -1.47 -3.64
C ASP A 124 6.18 -1.09 -4.23
N PRO A 125 7.08 -0.43 -3.47
CA PRO A 125 8.41 -0.06 -3.96
C PRO A 125 9.24 -1.25 -4.49
N TYR A 126 9.08 -2.43 -3.91
CA TYR A 126 9.83 -3.63 -4.30
C TYR A 126 9.37 -4.20 -5.63
N ASP A 127 8.11 -3.97 -6.02
CA ASP A 127 7.62 -4.33 -7.35
C ASP A 127 8.32 -3.49 -8.43
N PHE A 128 8.60 -2.21 -8.14
CA PHE A 128 9.43 -1.39 -9.03
C PHE A 128 10.90 -1.81 -9.00
N TYR A 129 11.46 -2.08 -7.82
CA TYR A 129 12.85 -2.54 -7.71
C TYR A 129 13.08 -3.86 -8.45
N ALA A 130 12.07 -4.72 -8.52
CA ALA A 130 12.13 -5.95 -9.29
C ALA A 130 12.35 -5.68 -10.78
N VAL A 131 11.57 -4.77 -11.37
CA VAL A 131 11.71 -4.40 -12.79
C VAL A 131 13.01 -3.63 -13.04
N MET A 132 13.43 -2.78 -12.09
CA MET A 132 14.67 -2.02 -12.18
C MET A 132 15.93 -2.90 -12.14
N SER A 133 15.91 -3.96 -11.31
CA SER A 133 17.06 -4.85 -11.11
C SER A 133 17.01 -6.14 -11.94
N GLY A 134 15.84 -6.45 -12.52
CA GLY A 134 15.59 -7.72 -13.20
C GLY A 134 15.51 -8.93 -12.25
N MET A 135 15.43 -8.70 -10.93
CA MET A 135 15.23 -9.76 -9.94
C MET A 135 13.76 -9.82 -9.51
N PRO A 136 13.23 -10.99 -9.10
CA PRO A 136 11.87 -11.06 -8.57
C PRO A 136 11.70 -10.20 -7.31
N ALA A 137 10.53 -9.58 -7.14
CA ALA A 137 10.25 -8.73 -5.97
C ALA A 137 10.42 -9.47 -4.63
N ALA A 138 10.13 -10.77 -4.59
CA ALA A 138 10.37 -11.61 -3.42
C ALA A 138 11.87 -11.70 -3.05
N VAL A 139 12.76 -11.72 -4.06
CA VAL A 139 14.21 -11.70 -3.85
C VAL A 139 14.65 -10.35 -3.34
N CYS A 140 14.15 -9.25 -3.92
CA CYS A 140 14.45 -7.90 -3.46
C CYS A 140 14.07 -7.68 -1.98
N ARG A 141 12.95 -8.26 -1.54
CA ARG A 141 12.51 -8.22 -0.12
C ARG A 141 13.33 -9.14 0.80
N ALA A 142 13.93 -10.19 0.25
CA ALA A 142 14.72 -11.16 1.01
C ALA A 142 16.21 -10.79 1.12
N LEU A 143 16.67 -9.74 0.44
CA LEU A 143 18.07 -9.30 0.52
C LEU A 143 18.39 -8.85 1.95
N PRO A 144 19.40 -9.47 2.61
CA PRO A 144 19.69 -9.18 4.00
C PRO A 144 20.51 -7.89 4.16
N GLY A 145 20.16 -7.12 5.20
CA GLY A 145 20.95 -6.00 5.71
C GLY A 145 21.40 -5.02 4.62
N ARG A 146 22.72 -4.82 4.53
CA ARG A 146 23.34 -3.79 3.70
C ARG A 146 23.07 -3.95 2.20
N ASP A 147 22.89 -5.17 1.70
CA ASP A 147 22.57 -5.40 0.29
C ASP A 147 21.15 -4.92 -0.04
N GLY A 148 20.20 -5.14 0.86
CA GLY A 148 18.84 -4.62 0.75
C GLY A 148 18.81 -3.09 0.84
N ASP A 149 19.56 -2.52 1.78
CA ASP A 149 19.65 -1.07 1.96
C ASP A 149 20.24 -0.36 0.73
N ARG A 150 21.34 -0.91 0.15
CA ARG A 150 21.94 -0.38 -1.08
C ARG A 150 20.98 -0.44 -2.26
N LEU A 151 20.25 -1.55 -2.41
CA LEU A 151 19.24 -1.68 -3.45
C LEU A 151 18.16 -0.61 -3.28
N ALA A 152 17.65 -0.44 -2.06
CA ALA A 152 16.61 0.54 -1.76
C ALA A 152 17.10 1.98 -1.99
N GLU A 153 18.31 2.33 -1.56
CA GLU A 153 18.89 3.67 -1.77
C GLU A 153 19.00 4.03 -3.26
N ILE A 154 19.60 3.13 -4.05
CA ILE A 154 19.79 3.33 -5.49
C ILE A 154 18.43 3.32 -6.20
N GLY A 155 17.59 2.34 -5.90
CA GLY A 155 16.27 2.18 -6.50
C GLY A 155 15.34 3.34 -6.18
N TYR A 156 15.35 3.84 -4.93
CA TYR A 156 14.57 5.01 -4.52
C TYR A 156 14.91 6.24 -5.37
N GLY A 157 16.18 6.41 -5.74
CA GLY A 157 16.60 7.45 -6.69
C GLY A 157 15.81 7.43 -8.00
N PHE A 158 15.49 6.25 -8.51
CA PHE A 158 14.78 6.04 -9.77
C PHE A 158 13.26 5.90 -9.66
N LEU A 159 12.69 5.85 -8.44
CA LEU A 159 11.25 5.72 -8.28
C LEU A 159 10.49 6.94 -8.83
N PRO A 160 9.29 6.72 -9.40
CA PRO A 160 8.38 7.80 -9.76
C PRO A 160 8.06 8.72 -8.58
N ARG A 161 7.82 10.01 -8.86
CA ARG A 161 7.61 11.03 -7.80
C ARG A 161 6.44 10.70 -6.88
N PHE A 162 5.37 10.10 -7.39
CA PHE A 162 4.20 9.75 -6.57
C PHE A 162 4.50 8.67 -5.52
N MET A 163 5.47 7.78 -5.78
CA MET A 163 5.91 6.77 -4.80
C MET A 163 6.80 7.36 -3.70
N LYS A 164 7.50 8.47 -4.00
CA LYS A 164 8.39 9.15 -3.05
C LYS A 164 7.63 9.96 -2.00
N ALA A 165 6.40 10.36 -2.29
CA ALA A 165 5.62 11.27 -1.44
C ALA A 165 4.93 10.60 -0.22
N GLY A 166 5.19 9.31 0.04
CA GLY A 166 4.73 8.61 1.25
C GLY A 166 5.59 8.84 2.50
N GLY A 167 6.71 9.57 2.37
CA GLY A 167 7.59 9.91 3.49
C GLY A 167 7.95 11.39 3.45
N SER A 168 7.46 12.13 4.45
CA SER A 168 7.75 13.56 4.70
C SER A 168 7.08 14.58 3.77
N GLY A 169 5.92 15.08 4.20
CA GLY A 169 5.30 16.28 3.63
C GLY A 169 4.11 16.78 4.43
N SER A 170 4.38 17.68 5.38
CA SER A 170 3.43 18.55 6.11
C SER A 170 2.87 18.06 7.45
N THR A 171 3.74 17.95 8.45
CA THR A 171 3.37 18.40 9.81
C THR A 171 3.14 19.90 9.72
N ARG A 172 1.88 20.32 9.71
CA ARG A 172 1.52 21.73 9.86
C ARG A 172 1.71 22.07 11.34
N GLU A 173 2.81 22.74 11.62
CA GLU A 173 3.13 23.34 12.92
C GLU A 173 1.90 24.16 13.38
N PRO A 174 1.32 23.91 14.57
CA PRO A 174 0.32 24.80 15.12
C PRO A 174 1.01 26.12 15.45
N ALA A 175 0.56 27.19 14.82
CA ALA A 175 1.00 28.54 15.12
C ALA A 175 0.68 28.83 16.60
N ASP A 176 1.72 28.78 17.43
CA ASP A 176 1.71 29.33 18.77
C ASP A 176 1.68 30.86 18.62
N GLY A 177 0.48 31.40 18.75
CA GLY A 177 0.18 32.83 18.68
C GLY A 177 -0.42 33.29 20.00
N SER A 178 0.36 33.24 21.06
CA SER A 178 0.12 34.03 22.26
C SER A 178 0.26 35.53 21.94
N SER A 179 -0.80 36.31 22.15
CA SER A 179 -0.78 37.66 22.74
C SER A 179 -2.20 38.11 23.04
#